data_AF-A0A7S0QMF0-F1
#
_entry.id   AF-A0A7S0QMF0-F1
#
_cell.length_a   1.000
_cell.length_b   1.000
_cell.length_c   1.000
_cell.angle_alpha   90.00
_cell.angle_beta   90.00
_cell.angle_gamma   90.00
#
_symmetry.space_group_name_H-M   'P 1'
#
loop_
_entity.id
_entity.type
_entity.pdbx_description
1 polymer ?
#
loop_
_entity_poly.entity_id
_entity_poly.type
_entity_poly.pdbx_seq_one_letter_code
_entity_poly.pdbx_strand_id
1 'polypeptide(L)'
;HREFLRGSGAPHADRRLFHGTSAETVPKILRLGFNRNFAGKNGTMYGHGVYFAVRADYSAQEGYSPRDARGCKRLLVCDVLIGEPGQGAQGMRQPPLRKRPADSDDVCHSTVDNLANPQIFVTYHDDQAIPRYVITFAEAKKDEEVVLVDDDDDDDEDDEDEDDEEEDDDEEDQEEEDDDDDDEEDDDDDDDGW
;
A
#
# COMPACT_ATOMS: atom_id res chain seq x y z
N HIS A 1 -7.27 -33.82 -14.50
CA HIS A 1 -8.03 -32.55 -14.56
C HIS A 1 -7.20 -31.33 -15.02
N ARG A 2 -6.05 -31.51 -15.70
CA ARG A 2 -5.17 -30.41 -16.20
C ARG A 2 -4.93 -30.46 -17.72
N GLU A 3 -5.82 -31.09 -18.49
CA GLU A 3 -5.60 -31.28 -19.94
C GLU A 3 -6.64 -30.61 -20.85
N PHE A 4 -7.57 -29.81 -20.33
CA PHE A 4 -8.62 -29.22 -21.17
C PHE A 4 -8.37 -27.79 -21.67
N LEU A 5 -7.18 -27.21 -21.44
CA LEU A 5 -6.86 -25.82 -21.84
C LEU A 5 -5.68 -25.73 -22.81
N ARG A 6 -5.47 -26.73 -23.67
CA ARG A 6 -4.35 -26.71 -24.64
C ARG A 6 -4.80 -26.99 -26.07
N GLY A 7 -5.99 -26.48 -26.43
CA GLY A 7 -6.67 -26.85 -27.67
C GLY A 7 -7.43 -25.73 -28.38
N SER A 8 -6.89 -24.51 -28.44
CA SER A 8 -7.18 -23.53 -29.52
C SER A 8 -6.22 -22.35 -29.37
N GLY A 9 -5.63 -21.89 -30.47
CA GLY A 9 -4.73 -20.73 -30.51
C GLY A 9 -5.44 -19.39 -30.33
N ALA A 10 -6.31 -19.26 -29.32
CA ALA A 10 -6.92 -17.99 -28.91
C ALA A 10 -6.39 -17.59 -27.52
N PRO A 11 -6.14 -16.30 -27.25
CA PRO A 11 -5.51 -15.84 -26.01
C PRO A 11 -6.51 -15.86 -24.85
N HIS A 12 -6.82 -17.06 -24.36
CA HIS A 12 -7.47 -17.29 -23.07
C HIS A 12 -6.42 -17.18 -21.94
N ALA A 13 -5.63 -16.11 -21.97
CA ALA A 13 -4.34 -16.02 -21.30
C ALA A 13 -4.50 -15.49 -19.88
N ASP A 14 -4.51 -16.39 -18.92
CA ASP A 14 -4.09 -16.06 -17.57
C ASP A 14 -2.70 -15.42 -17.62
N ARG A 15 -2.52 -14.27 -16.96
CA ARG A 15 -1.24 -13.57 -16.88
C ARG A 15 -0.80 -13.46 -15.44
N ARG A 16 0.50 -13.63 -15.23
CA ARG A 16 1.13 -13.28 -13.96
C ARG A 16 1.42 -11.79 -13.94
N LEU A 17 0.77 -11.07 -13.03
CA LEU A 17 0.87 -9.61 -12.92
C LEU A 17 1.10 -9.19 -11.47
N PHE A 18 1.41 -7.90 -11.29
CA PHE A 18 1.74 -7.30 -10.01
C PHE A 18 0.64 -6.36 -9.53
N HIS A 19 0.37 -6.39 -8.22
CA HIS A 19 -0.56 -5.47 -7.56
C HIS A 19 0.09 -4.90 -6.30
N GLY A 20 0.32 -3.60 -6.29
CA GLY A 20 0.81 -2.88 -5.11
C GLY A 20 -0.32 -2.66 -4.12
N THR A 21 -0.05 -2.86 -2.83
CA THR A 21 -1.04 -2.59 -1.79
C THR A 21 -0.38 -2.29 -0.45
N SER A 22 -1.14 -1.77 0.52
CA SER A 22 -0.63 -1.53 1.87
C SER A 22 -0.51 -2.83 2.66
N ALA A 23 0.38 -2.86 3.66
CA ALA A 23 0.53 -4.01 4.56
C ALA A 23 -0.78 -4.42 5.26
N GLU A 24 -1.61 -3.45 5.61
CA GLU A 24 -2.93 -3.64 6.22
C GLU A 24 -3.96 -4.29 5.27
N THR A 25 -3.80 -4.07 3.97
CA THR A 25 -4.75 -4.55 2.95
C THR A 25 -4.42 -5.98 2.49
N VAL A 26 -3.15 -6.40 2.55
CA VAL A 26 -2.71 -7.76 2.23
C VAL A 26 -3.58 -8.86 2.88
N PRO A 27 -3.78 -8.90 4.22
CA PRO A 27 -4.56 -9.97 4.85
C PRO A 27 -6.03 -9.97 4.41
N LYS A 28 -6.58 -8.79 4.05
CA LYS A 28 -7.95 -8.68 3.53
C LYS A 28 -8.04 -9.31 2.15
N ILE A 29 -7.10 -8.99 1.25
CA ILE A 29 -7.04 -9.57 -0.09
C ILE A 29 -6.86 -11.09 -0.04
N LEU A 30 -5.97 -11.59 0.82
CA LEU A 30 -5.71 -13.02 0.94
C LEU A 30 -6.91 -13.83 1.47
N ARG A 31 -7.75 -13.21 2.32
CA ARG A 31 -8.93 -13.88 2.91
C ARG A 31 -10.19 -13.71 2.09
N LEU A 32 -10.40 -12.53 1.53
CA LEU A 32 -11.66 -12.12 0.91
C LEU A 32 -11.57 -12.00 -0.62
N GLY A 33 -10.38 -12.16 -1.19
CA GLY A 33 -10.12 -11.84 -2.59
C GLY A 33 -9.95 -10.34 -2.82
N PHE A 34 -9.78 -9.97 -4.09
CA PHE A 34 -9.78 -8.57 -4.46
C PHE A 34 -11.19 -8.00 -4.37
N ASN A 35 -11.32 -6.76 -3.95
CA ASN A 35 -12.61 -6.07 -3.96
C ASN A 35 -12.41 -4.69 -4.59
N ARG A 36 -13.10 -4.48 -5.72
CA ARG A 36 -13.02 -3.26 -6.52
C ARG A 36 -13.44 -1.98 -5.79
N ASN A 37 -14.20 -2.08 -4.69
CA ASN A 37 -14.54 -0.90 -3.87
C ASN A 37 -13.35 -0.40 -3.05
N PHE A 38 -12.33 -1.23 -2.83
CA PHE A 38 -11.07 -0.84 -2.18
C PHE A 38 -9.97 -0.50 -3.20
N ALA A 39 -10.07 -1.00 -4.44
CA ALA A 39 -9.15 -0.70 -5.53
C ALA A 39 -9.61 0.56 -6.27
N GLY A 40 -8.86 1.67 -6.17
CA GLY A 40 -9.25 2.92 -6.85
C GLY A 40 -8.86 4.21 -6.14
N LYS A 41 -8.14 4.15 -5.02
CA LYS A 41 -7.57 5.34 -4.37
C LYS A 41 -6.65 6.15 -5.31
N ASN A 42 -6.09 5.49 -6.34
CA ASN A 42 -5.20 6.09 -7.33
C ASN A 42 -5.83 6.05 -8.73
N GLY A 43 -6.73 6.99 -9.02
CA GLY A 43 -7.20 7.33 -10.38
C GLY A 43 -7.76 6.18 -11.23
N THR A 44 -9.09 6.15 -11.45
CA THR A 44 -9.77 5.17 -12.30
C THR A 44 -9.66 5.47 -13.80
N MET A 45 -8.45 5.72 -14.31
CA MET A 45 -8.20 6.17 -15.68
C MET A 45 -8.61 5.18 -16.78
N TYR A 46 -8.68 3.88 -16.45
CA TYR A 46 -8.97 2.80 -17.39
C TYR A 46 -10.19 1.97 -16.98
N GLY A 47 -10.89 2.38 -15.92
CA GLY A 47 -12.10 1.74 -15.41
C GLY A 47 -12.16 1.69 -13.87
N HIS A 48 -13.37 1.46 -13.35
CA HIS A 48 -13.64 1.18 -11.95
C HIS A 48 -13.48 -0.32 -11.69
N GLY A 49 -12.24 -0.72 -11.41
CA GLY A 49 -11.90 -2.11 -11.18
C GLY A 49 -10.59 -2.28 -10.45
N VAL A 50 -10.07 -3.50 -10.45
CA VAL A 50 -8.83 -3.84 -9.77
C VAL A 50 -7.68 -3.80 -10.77
N TYR A 51 -6.63 -3.05 -10.42
CA TYR A 51 -5.52 -2.74 -11.32
C TYR A 51 -4.35 -3.69 -11.11
N PHE A 52 -3.78 -4.18 -12.21
CA PHE A 52 -2.62 -5.05 -12.23
C PHE A 52 -1.61 -4.55 -13.26
N ALA A 53 -0.34 -4.48 -12.89
CA ALA A 53 0.74 -4.05 -13.78
C ALA A 53 1.56 -5.24 -14.30
N VAL A 54 2.07 -5.10 -15.51
CA VAL A 54 3.04 -6.05 -16.09
C VAL A 54 4.38 -5.97 -15.36
N ARG A 55 4.78 -4.77 -14.94
CA ARG A 55 6.07 -4.54 -14.30
C ARG A 55 5.93 -4.33 -12.80
N ALA A 56 6.81 -4.97 -12.03
CA ALA A 56 6.82 -4.88 -10.58
C ALA A 56 7.16 -3.46 -10.08
N ASP A 57 8.05 -2.75 -10.77
CA ASP A 57 8.48 -1.40 -10.41
C ASP A 57 7.32 -0.38 -10.47
N TYR A 58 6.39 -0.53 -11.42
CA TYR A 58 5.19 0.29 -11.49
C TYR A 58 4.33 0.09 -10.23
N SER A 59 4.04 -1.15 -9.88
CA SER A 59 3.26 -1.48 -8.68
C SER A 59 4.01 -1.19 -7.37
N ALA A 60 5.34 -1.08 -7.41
CA ALA A 60 6.18 -0.72 -6.27
C ALA A 60 6.21 0.78 -5.98
N GLN A 61 5.66 1.65 -6.84
CA GLN A 61 5.62 3.09 -6.58
C GLN A 61 4.85 3.41 -5.29
N GLU A 62 5.22 4.50 -4.63
CA GLU A 62 4.71 4.86 -3.29
C GLU A 62 3.19 4.98 -3.24
N GLY A 63 2.56 5.51 -4.29
CA GLY A 63 1.10 5.60 -4.36
C GLY A 63 0.40 4.24 -4.30
N TYR A 64 0.98 3.19 -4.89
CA TYR A 64 0.34 1.87 -4.99
C TYR A 64 0.75 0.94 -3.85
N SER A 65 2.01 0.98 -3.42
CA SER A 65 2.53 0.14 -2.35
C SER A 65 3.16 1.02 -1.28
N PRO A 66 2.36 1.74 -0.47
CA PRO A 66 2.91 2.62 0.57
C PRO A 66 3.74 1.84 1.59
N ARG A 67 4.78 2.48 2.13
CA ARG A 67 5.62 1.89 3.19
C ARG A 67 4.83 1.73 4.49
N ASP A 68 5.05 0.62 5.19
CA ASP A 68 4.62 0.42 6.56
C ASP A 68 5.56 1.12 7.56
N ALA A 69 5.23 1.07 8.85
CA ALA A 69 6.04 1.68 9.93
C ALA A 69 7.48 1.16 10.00
N ARG A 70 7.79 0.03 9.37
CA ARG A 70 9.14 -0.55 9.30
C ARG A 70 9.87 -0.15 8.02
N GLY A 71 9.28 0.73 7.21
CA GLY A 71 9.81 1.13 5.90
C GLY A 71 9.62 0.09 4.80
N CYS A 72 8.86 -0.98 5.05
CA CYS A 72 8.67 -2.07 4.12
C CYS A 72 7.43 -1.88 3.25
N LYS A 73 7.52 -2.32 2.00
CA LYS A 73 6.49 -2.25 0.96
C LYS A 73 5.90 -3.63 0.72
N ARG A 74 4.69 -3.73 0.15
CA ARG A 74 4.02 -5.01 -0.17
C ARG A 74 3.55 -5.06 -1.60
N LEU A 75 3.96 -6.11 -2.28
CA LEU A 75 3.57 -6.38 -3.65
C LEU A 75 2.97 -7.78 -3.76
N LEU A 76 1.78 -7.89 -4.35
CA LEU A 76 1.17 -9.16 -4.67
C LEU A 76 1.53 -9.59 -6.08
N VAL A 77 1.92 -10.85 -6.24
CA VAL A 77 2.03 -11.50 -7.54
C VAL A 77 0.79 -12.34 -7.73
N CYS A 78 0.04 -12.08 -8.81
CA CYS A 78 -1.29 -12.64 -9.02
C CYS A 78 -1.36 -13.37 -10.36
N ASP A 79 -2.04 -14.50 -10.40
CA ASP A 79 -2.51 -15.07 -11.67
C ASP A 79 -3.87 -14.41 -11.97
N VAL A 80 -3.97 -13.72 -13.11
CA VAL A 80 -5.12 -12.87 -13.47
C VAL A 80 -5.74 -13.36 -14.78
N LEU A 81 -7.04 -13.63 -14.76
CA LEU A 81 -7.84 -14.04 -15.91
C LEU A 81 -8.22 -12.81 -16.75
N ILE A 82 -7.35 -12.46 -17.70
CA ILE A 82 -7.52 -11.29 -18.57
C ILE A 82 -8.61 -11.51 -19.63
N GLY A 83 -8.64 -12.70 -20.22
CA GLY A 83 -9.51 -12.97 -21.37
C GLY A 83 -9.18 -12.05 -22.55
N GLU A 84 -10.21 -11.49 -23.20
CA GLU A 84 -10.05 -10.57 -24.31
C GLU A 84 -10.20 -9.13 -23.79
N PRO A 85 -9.13 -8.34 -23.75
CA PRO A 85 -9.16 -6.99 -23.20
C PRO A 85 -9.77 -5.99 -24.19
N GLY A 86 -10.48 -5.01 -23.65
CA GLY A 86 -10.88 -3.79 -24.36
C GLY A 86 -10.00 -2.59 -24.01
N GLN A 87 -10.08 -1.52 -24.80
CA GLN A 87 -9.44 -0.25 -24.43
C GLN A 87 -10.14 0.32 -23.20
N GLY A 88 -9.39 0.63 -22.15
CA GLY A 88 -9.91 1.26 -20.95
C GLY A 88 -10.10 2.76 -21.13
N ALA A 89 -11.07 3.31 -20.42
CA ALA A 89 -11.34 4.73 -20.32
C ALA A 89 -11.89 5.08 -18.92
N GLN A 90 -11.76 6.35 -18.56
CA GLN A 90 -12.21 6.86 -17.27
C GLN A 90 -13.74 6.71 -17.11
N GLY A 91 -14.18 6.37 -15.89
CA GLY A 91 -15.61 6.24 -15.57
C GLY A 91 -16.27 4.92 -16.00
N MET A 92 -15.55 4.03 -16.69
CA MET A 92 -16.10 2.73 -17.10
C MET A 92 -16.36 1.82 -15.90
N ARG A 93 -17.61 1.42 -15.69
CA ARG A 93 -17.99 0.44 -14.63
C ARG A 93 -17.99 -1.01 -15.11
N GLN A 94 -17.88 -1.21 -16.41
CA GLN A 94 -17.80 -2.51 -17.07
C GLN A 94 -16.89 -2.38 -18.31
N PRO A 95 -16.30 -3.49 -18.79
CA PRO A 95 -15.55 -3.50 -20.04
C PRO A 95 -16.40 -3.06 -21.24
N PRO A 96 -15.78 -2.61 -22.35
CA PRO A 96 -16.51 -2.22 -23.54
C PRO A 96 -17.11 -3.44 -24.25
N LEU A 97 -18.12 -3.19 -25.10
CA LEU A 97 -18.65 -4.19 -26.03
C LEU A 97 -17.57 -4.59 -27.04
N ARG A 98 -17.57 -5.87 -27.43
CA ARG A 98 -16.70 -6.37 -28.50
C ARG A 98 -17.10 -5.76 -29.84
N LYS A 99 -16.11 -5.48 -30.68
CA LYS A 99 -16.29 -5.00 -32.07
C LYS A 99 -16.67 -6.13 -33.04
N ARG A 100 -17.58 -7.02 -32.65
CA ARG A 100 -18.15 -8.08 -33.52
C ARG A 100 -19.51 -7.62 -34.08
N PRO A 101 -20.11 -8.29 -35.09
CA PRO A 101 -21.28 -7.72 -35.78
C PRO A 101 -22.40 -7.37 -34.80
N ALA A 102 -23.16 -6.33 -35.14
CA ALA A 102 -23.96 -5.45 -34.27
C ALA A 102 -25.01 -6.11 -33.34
N ASP A 103 -25.16 -7.43 -33.37
CA ASP A 103 -26.19 -8.20 -32.67
C ASP A 103 -25.62 -9.09 -31.53
N SER A 104 -24.37 -8.87 -31.09
CA SER A 104 -23.81 -9.58 -29.93
C SER A 104 -23.65 -8.65 -28.72
N ASP A 105 -24.34 -8.94 -27.62
CA ASP A 105 -24.15 -8.33 -26.29
C ASP A 105 -22.83 -8.77 -25.62
N ASP A 106 -21.85 -9.18 -26.43
CA ASP A 106 -20.63 -9.82 -25.96
C ASP A 106 -19.63 -8.74 -25.52
N VAL A 107 -19.31 -8.70 -24.23
CA VAL A 107 -18.40 -7.73 -23.63
C VAL A 107 -16.97 -8.25 -23.57
N CYS A 108 -15.99 -7.35 -23.67
CA CYS A 108 -14.62 -7.66 -23.27
C CYS A 108 -14.58 -8.16 -21.81
N HIS A 109 -13.52 -8.88 -21.43
CA HIS A 109 -13.42 -9.46 -20.07
C HIS A 109 -12.64 -8.57 -19.09
N SER A 110 -11.81 -7.66 -19.63
CA SER A 110 -11.00 -6.72 -18.87
C SER A 110 -10.78 -5.46 -19.71
N THR A 111 -10.14 -4.44 -19.14
CA THR A 111 -9.62 -3.30 -19.91
C THR A 111 -8.12 -3.14 -19.74
N VAL A 112 -7.51 -2.40 -20.66
CA VAL A 112 -6.08 -2.08 -20.67
C VAL A 112 -5.82 -0.61 -20.93
N ASP A 113 -4.62 -0.15 -20.56
CA ASP A 113 -4.12 1.18 -20.89
C ASP A 113 -3.87 1.38 -22.39
N ASN A 114 -3.35 0.36 -23.08
CA ASN A 114 -3.05 0.41 -24.50
C ASN A 114 -3.27 -0.97 -25.16
N LEU A 115 -4.13 -1.05 -26.17
CA LEU A 115 -4.43 -2.32 -26.86
C LEU A 115 -3.23 -2.92 -27.61
N ALA A 116 -2.31 -2.10 -28.13
CA ALA A 116 -1.16 -2.57 -28.89
C ALA A 116 -0.03 -3.09 -27.98
N ASN A 117 0.18 -2.45 -26.83
CA ASN A 117 1.18 -2.85 -25.84
C ASN A 117 0.68 -2.61 -24.41
N PRO A 118 -0.15 -3.49 -23.85
CA PRO A 118 -0.76 -3.29 -22.55
C PRO A 118 0.27 -3.42 -21.42
N GLN A 119 0.36 -2.40 -20.57
CA GLN A 119 1.19 -2.42 -19.36
C GLN A 119 0.36 -2.48 -18.09
N ILE A 120 -0.92 -2.12 -18.17
CA ILE A 120 -1.89 -2.14 -17.07
C ILE A 120 -3.12 -2.89 -17.53
N PHE A 121 -3.63 -3.76 -16.65
CA PHE A 121 -4.87 -4.49 -16.83
C PHE A 121 -5.82 -4.15 -15.69
N VAL A 122 -7.10 -3.96 -16.01
CA VAL A 122 -8.16 -3.73 -15.03
C VAL A 122 -9.20 -4.83 -15.12
N THR A 123 -9.44 -5.52 -14.01
CA THR A 123 -10.50 -6.54 -13.88
C THR A 123 -11.73 -5.95 -13.19
N TYR A 124 -12.91 -6.51 -13.48
CA TYR A 124 -14.20 -5.97 -13.03
C TYR A 124 -14.95 -6.92 -12.11
N HIS A 125 -14.49 -8.18 -12.00
CA HIS A 125 -15.01 -9.17 -11.09
C HIS A 125 -13.94 -9.59 -10.07
N ASP A 126 -14.38 -9.81 -8.83
CA ASP A 126 -13.52 -10.05 -7.67
C ASP A 126 -12.78 -11.40 -7.74
N ASP A 127 -13.30 -12.35 -8.53
CA ASP A 127 -12.79 -13.70 -8.75
C ASP A 127 -11.87 -13.83 -9.99
N GLN A 128 -11.63 -12.74 -10.74
CA GLN A 128 -10.73 -12.76 -11.90
C GLN A 128 -9.25 -12.78 -11.54
N ALA A 129 -8.88 -12.66 -10.27
CA ALA A 129 -7.49 -12.61 -9.85
C ALA A 129 -7.24 -13.43 -8.59
N ILE A 130 -6.20 -14.26 -8.62
CA ILE A 130 -5.79 -15.10 -7.49
C ILE A 130 -4.39 -14.67 -7.05
N PRO A 131 -4.23 -14.11 -5.83
CA PRO A 131 -2.92 -13.85 -5.25
C PRO A 131 -2.15 -15.17 -5.07
N ARG A 132 -0.90 -15.20 -5.54
CA ARG A 132 0.00 -16.37 -5.42
C ARG A 132 1.11 -16.15 -4.43
N TYR A 133 1.68 -14.95 -4.43
CA TYR A 133 2.82 -14.60 -3.57
C TYR A 133 2.65 -13.19 -3.02
N VAL A 134 3.17 -12.98 -1.81
CA VAL A 134 3.37 -11.66 -1.21
C VAL A 134 4.87 -11.40 -1.17
N ILE A 135 5.31 -10.36 -1.87
CA ILE A 135 6.69 -9.87 -1.81
C ILE A 135 6.71 -8.74 -0.77
N THR A 136 7.63 -8.85 0.18
CA THR A 136 7.95 -7.80 1.15
C THR A 136 9.35 -7.31 0.85
N PHE A 137 9.52 -6.01 0.66
CA PHE A 137 10.81 -5.41 0.31
C PHE A 137 10.93 -4.01 0.93
N ALA A 138 12.16 -3.55 1.13
CA ALA A 138 12.48 -2.20 1.57
C ALA A 138 13.65 -1.68 0.74
N GLU A 139 13.89 -0.38 0.75
CA GLU A 139 15.14 0.15 0.22
C GLU A 139 16.30 -0.32 1.09
N ALA A 140 17.42 -0.63 0.44
CA ALA A 140 18.66 -0.90 1.15
C ALA A 140 19.10 0.39 1.86
N LYS A 141 19.41 0.27 3.15
CA LYS A 141 20.19 1.30 3.82
C LYS A 141 21.56 1.32 3.16
N LYS A 142 22.06 2.48 2.77
CA LYS A 142 23.49 2.60 2.49
C LYS A 142 24.19 2.38 3.82
N ASP A 143 25.15 1.47 3.85
CA ASP A 143 25.98 1.28 5.04
C ASP A 143 26.58 2.65 5.42
N GLU A 144 26.41 3.05 6.68
CA GLU A 144 27.14 4.20 7.23
C GLU A 144 28.63 3.91 7.06
N GLU A 145 29.34 4.82 6.39
CA GLU A 145 30.80 4.78 6.33
C GLU A 145 31.32 4.96 7.77
N VAL A 146 31.69 3.85 8.41
CA VAL A 146 32.35 3.87 9.71
C VAL A 146 33.77 4.39 9.46
N VAL A 147 33.97 5.69 9.70
CA VAL A 147 35.31 6.27 9.72
C VAL A 147 35.98 5.72 10.97
N LEU A 148 36.94 4.81 10.78
CA LEU A 148 37.85 4.41 11.84
C LEU A 148 38.71 5.64 12.13
N VAL A 149 38.51 6.24 13.30
CA VAL A 149 39.46 7.19 13.84
C VAL A 149 40.60 6.33 14.37
N ASP A 150 41.80 6.49 13.81
CA ASP A 150 42.98 5.86 14.37
C ASP A 150 43.25 6.52 15.73
N ASP A 151 42.98 5.80 16.82
CA ASP A 151 43.28 6.18 18.21
C ASP A 151 44.80 6.07 18.49
N ASP A 152 45.64 6.60 17.60
CA ASP A 152 47.11 6.61 17.72
C ASP A 152 47.62 8.00 18.15
N ASP A 153 46.98 8.63 19.15
CA ASP A 153 47.53 9.78 19.89
C ASP A 153 47.37 9.52 21.41
N ASP A 154 47.85 8.36 21.88
CA ASP A 154 48.30 8.17 23.26
C ASP A 154 49.78 8.58 23.29
N ASP A 155 50.07 9.78 23.80
CA ASP A 155 51.33 10.08 24.48
C ASP A 155 51.11 11.32 25.38
N ASP A 156 51.28 11.08 26.68
CA ASP A 156 51.80 11.98 27.72
C ASP A 156 50.86 13.14 28.17
N GLU A 157 50.57 13.38 29.45
CA GLU A 157 51.34 13.17 30.67
C GLU A 157 50.38 13.23 31.88
N ASP A 158 50.69 12.43 32.91
CA ASP A 158 50.17 12.53 34.27
C ASP A 158 50.43 13.93 34.86
N ASP A 159 49.47 14.50 35.58
CA ASP A 159 49.76 15.21 36.83
C ASP A 159 48.51 15.20 37.70
N GLU A 160 48.67 14.49 38.82
CA GLU A 160 47.82 14.53 40.01
C GLU A 160 47.84 15.95 40.58
N ASP A 161 46.72 16.45 41.11
CA ASP A 161 46.72 17.11 42.42
C ASP A 161 45.29 17.26 42.96
N GLU A 162 45.24 17.03 44.26
CA GLU A 162 44.10 16.86 45.15
C GLU A 162 43.35 18.18 45.46
N ASP A 163 42.16 17.99 46.05
CA ASP A 163 41.48 18.82 47.05
C ASP A 163 41.15 20.29 46.74
N ASP A 164 39.85 20.63 46.83
CA ASP A 164 39.38 21.43 47.98
C ASP A 164 37.86 21.53 48.04
N GLU A 165 37.42 21.65 49.29
CA GLU A 165 36.09 21.48 49.88
C GLU A 165 35.12 22.67 49.66
N GLU A 166 33.96 22.52 50.33
CA GLU A 166 32.95 23.54 50.73
C GLU A 166 31.84 23.81 49.69
N GLU A 167 30.63 23.28 49.88
CA GLU A 167 29.54 23.81 50.73
C GLU A 167 29.04 25.19 50.23
N ASP A 168 27.77 25.25 49.82
CA ASP A 168 26.83 26.20 50.42
C ASP A 168 25.39 25.92 49.97
N ASP A 169 24.54 25.98 50.98
CA ASP A 169 23.09 25.96 51.00
C ASP A 169 22.43 26.92 50.00
N ASP A 170 21.21 26.62 49.58
CA ASP A 170 20.09 27.47 49.98
C ASP A 170 18.74 26.89 49.53
N GLU A 171 17.84 26.93 50.50
CA GLU A 171 16.43 26.55 50.48
C GLU A 171 15.60 27.41 49.50
N GLU A 172 14.39 26.94 49.19
CA GLU A 172 13.11 27.67 49.33
C GLU A 172 12.07 27.21 48.27
N ASP A 173 11.10 26.47 48.78
CA ASP A 173 9.67 26.77 48.74
C ASP A 173 9.03 27.31 47.45
N GLN A 174 8.01 26.56 47.00
CA GLN A 174 6.65 27.09 46.95
C GLN A 174 5.64 25.94 46.86
N GLU A 175 5.01 25.69 48.00
CA GLU A 175 3.62 25.26 48.07
C GLU A 175 2.75 26.40 47.54
N GLU A 176 1.81 26.13 46.64
CA GLU A 176 0.60 26.94 46.50
C GLU A 176 -0.57 25.97 46.37
N GLU A 177 -1.41 26.09 47.38
CA GLU A 177 -2.73 25.52 47.66
C GLU A 177 -3.74 25.97 46.59
N ASP A 178 -4.66 25.10 46.16
CA ASP A 178 -6.09 25.11 46.52
C ASP A 178 -6.95 25.92 45.53
N ASP A 179 -8.27 25.81 45.75
CA ASP A 179 -9.43 26.30 45.01
C ASP A 179 -10.03 25.22 44.08
N ASP A 180 -10.99 24.43 44.57
CA ASP A 180 -12.41 24.81 44.79
C ASP A 180 -12.99 25.36 43.46
N ASP A 181 -14.14 24.97 42.95
CA ASP A 181 -15.39 24.46 43.49
C ASP A 181 -16.32 24.39 42.26
N ASP A 182 -17.48 23.75 42.40
CA ASP A 182 -18.75 24.15 41.78
C ASP A 182 -18.85 24.27 40.23
N ASP A 183 -19.95 23.97 39.59
CA ASP A 183 -21.25 23.44 39.94
C ASP A 183 -21.90 23.08 38.60
N GLU A 184 -22.99 22.30 38.71
CA GLU A 184 -24.26 22.40 37.97
C GLU A 184 -24.24 23.05 36.55
N GLU A 185 -24.88 22.47 35.54
CA GLU A 185 -26.33 22.38 35.49
C GLU A 185 -26.78 21.32 34.46
N ASP A 186 -27.92 20.73 34.82
CA ASP A 186 -28.87 20.06 33.96
C ASP A 186 -29.23 20.92 32.74
N ASP A 187 -29.52 20.27 31.60
CA ASP A 187 -30.64 20.68 30.77
C ASP A 187 -31.11 19.47 29.97
N ASP A 188 -32.29 18.99 30.37
CA ASP A 188 -33.24 18.29 29.54
C ASP A 188 -33.43 19.04 28.21
N ASP A 189 -33.54 18.33 27.10
CA ASP A 189 -34.71 18.51 26.22
C ASP A 189 -34.70 17.48 25.09
N ASP A 190 -35.81 16.73 25.09
CA ASP A 190 -36.39 16.06 23.94
C ASP A 190 -36.42 17.00 22.72
N ASP A 191 -36.01 16.52 21.53
CA ASP A 191 -36.71 16.92 20.31
C ASP A 191 -36.56 15.86 19.20
N ASP A 192 -37.62 15.79 18.43
CA ASP A 192 -38.11 14.65 17.70
C ASP A 192 -38.15 14.96 16.20
N GLY A 193 -37.88 13.94 15.38
CA GLY A 193 -38.18 13.95 13.95
C GLY A 193 -37.16 14.71 13.10
N TRP A 194 -36.80 14.28 11.89
CA TRP A 194 -37.46 13.43 10.90
C TRP A 194 -36.42 12.67 10.08
#